data_AF-A0A6B0XSE4-F1
#
_entry.id   AF-A0A6B0XSE4-F1
#
_cell.length_a   1.000
_cell.length_b   1.000
_cell.length_c   1.000
_cell.angle_alpha   90.00
_cell.angle_beta   90.00
_cell.angle_gamma   90.00
#
_symmetry.space_group_name_H-M   'P 1'
#
loop_
_entity.id
_entity.type
_entity.pdbx_description
1 polymer ?
#
loop_
_entity_poly.entity_id
_entity_poly.type
_entity_poly.pdbx_seq_one_letter_code
_entity_poly.pdbx_strand_id
1 'polypeptide(L)'
;PVMVATSGDPLLDPAAVAAILEELLPLATLVTPNLPEAEILAGQPVRTEADMSPAASAILARGAGAVLVKGGHLGGAEVVDLFADGNGERVWRTPRIRTTETHGTGCTLSAAITAGLASGLALEPAIERGLAFTHAAIAAAPGLGSGRGPLNHWADPGIT
;
A
#
# COMPACT_ATOMS: atom_id res chain seq x y z
N PRO A 1 4.99 -4.31 -3.20
CA PRO A 1 5.99 -4.66 -4.24
C PRO A 1 5.83 -3.74 -5.45
N VAL A 2 6.80 -2.86 -5.67
CA VAL A 2 6.74 -1.90 -6.77
C VAL A 2 6.97 -2.64 -8.08
N MET A 3 5.89 -2.85 -8.85
CA MET A 3 5.94 -3.56 -10.13
C MET A 3 5.35 -2.74 -11.27
N VAL A 4 4.50 -1.77 -10.93
CA VAL A 4 3.80 -0.90 -11.87
C VAL A 4 3.89 0.52 -11.35
N ALA A 5 4.21 1.45 -12.24
CA ALA A 5 4.21 2.87 -11.90
C ALA A 5 2.79 3.32 -11.54
N THR A 6 2.66 4.42 -10.79
CA THR A 6 1.35 5.03 -10.54
C THR A 6 0.66 5.53 -11.83
N SER A 7 1.39 5.61 -12.94
CA SER A 7 0.87 5.86 -14.30
C SER A 7 0.30 4.61 -14.98
N GLY A 8 0.56 3.40 -14.45
CA GLY A 8 0.14 2.12 -15.04
C GLY A 8 1.22 1.41 -15.85
N ASP A 9 2.40 2.01 -16.02
CA ASP A 9 3.49 1.41 -16.81
C ASP A 9 4.17 0.26 -16.05
N PRO A 10 4.39 -0.91 -16.67
CA PRO A 10 5.21 -1.97 -16.08
C PRO A 10 6.62 -1.45 -15.77
N LEU A 11 7.08 -1.65 -14.53
CA LEU A 11 8.42 -1.26 -14.08
C LEU A 11 9.41 -2.42 -14.07
N LEU A 12 8.90 -3.66 -14.09
CA LEU A 12 9.71 -4.87 -13.98
C LEU A 12 9.54 -5.77 -15.20
N ASP A 13 10.62 -6.42 -15.58
CA ASP A 13 10.62 -7.53 -16.52
C ASP A 13 9.80 -8.71 -15.95
N PRO A 14 9.08 -9.49 -16.80
CA PRO A 14 8.36 -10.68 -16.36
C PRO A 14 9.18 -11.64 -15.47
N ALA A 15 10.47 -11.81 -15.72
CA ALA A 15 11.35 -12.64 -14.90
C ALA A 15 11.52 -12.08 -13.47
N ALA A 16 11.57 -10.75 -13.32
CA ALA A 16 11.63 -10.12 -12.01
C ALA A 16 10.29 -10.24 -11.24
N VAL A 17 9.16 -10.20 -11.94
CA VAL A 17 7.85 -10.49 -11.33
C VAL A 17 7.78 -11.94 -10.83
N ALA A 18 8.27 -12.89 -11.63
CA ALA A 18 8.36 -14.29 -11.21
C ALA A 18 9.23 -14.46 -9.95
N ALA A 19 10.42 -13.85 -9.91
CA ALA A 19 11.28 -13.88 -8.72
C ALA A 19 10.60 -13.27 -7.48
N ILE A 20 9.84 -12.18 -7.63
CA ILE A 20 9.06 -11.62 -6.51
C ILE A 20 8.03 -12.64 -6.00
N LEU A 21 7.30 -13.30 -6.89
CA LEU A 21 6.25 -14.25 -6.55
C LEU A 21 6.81 -15.52 -5.90
N GLU A 22 7.91 -16.05 -6.43
CA GLU A 22 8.44 -17.35 -6.04
C GLU A 22 9.44 -17.27 -4.87
N GLU A 23 10.21 -16.17 -4.77
CA GLU A 23 11.30 -16.06 -3.80
C GLU A 23 11.01 -15.07 -2.66
N LEU A 24 10.40 -13.91 -2.97
CA LEU A 24 10.23 -12.85 -1.96
C LEU A 24 8.87 -12.90 -1.26
N LEU A 25 7.80 -13.15 -2.00
CA LEU A 25 6.44 -13.16 -1.47
C LEU A 25 6.27 -14.15 -0.30
N PRO A 26 6.80 -15.39 -0.37
CA PRO A 26 6.70 -16.36 0.74
C PRO A 26 7.44 -15.95 2.01
N LEU A 27 8.37 -14.99 1.93
CA LEU A 27 9.17 -14.51 3.06
C LEU A 27 8.59 -13.23 3.67
N ALA A 28 7.61 -12.60 3.00
CA ALA A 28 7.12 -11.29 3.40
C ALA A 28 6.17 -11.40 4.62
N THR A 29 6.53 -10.75 5.73
CA THR A 29 5.61 -10.54 6.86
C THR A 29 4.36 -9.76 6.44
N LEU A 30 4.54 -8.78 5.54
CA LEU A 30 3.46 -7.99 4.96
C LEU A 30 3.84 -7.60 3.53
N VAL A 31 2.90 -7.77 2.59
CA VAL A 31 3.00 -7.20 1.25
C VAL A 31 1.96 -6.09 1.09
N THR A 32 2.37 -4.94 0.53
CA THR A 32 1.53 -3.73 0.45
C THR A 32 1.21 -3.32 -1.00
N PRO A 33 0.54 -4.16 -1.82
CA PRO A 33 0.28 -3.84 -3.22
C PRO A 33 -0.75 -2.71 -3.39
N ASN A 34 -0.59 -1.86 -4.40
CA ASN A 34 -1.72 -1.07 -4.92
C ASN A 34 -2.63 -1.94 -5.82
N LEU A 35 -3.74 -1.42 -6.35
CA LEU A 35 -4.65 -2.26 -7.16
C LEU A 35 -4.00 -2.89 -8.40
N PRO A 36 -3.23 -2.17 -9.25
CA PRO A 36 -2.51 -2.80 -10.36
C PRO A 36 -1.52 -3.88 -9.92
N GLU A 37 -0.76 -3.63 -8.85
CA GLU A 37 0.16 -4.62 -8.29
C GLU A 37 -0.61 -5.83 -7.73
N ALA A 38 -1.75 -5.61 -7.07
CA ALA A 38 -2.58 -6.65 -6.49
C ALA A 38 -3.18 -7.55 -7.57
N GLU A 39 -3.56 -6.99 -8.73
CA GLU A 39 -4.00 -7.77 -9.88
C GLU A 39 -2.92 -8.72 -10.39
N ILE A 40 -1.69 -8.24 -10.52
CA ILE A 40 -0.55 -9.07 -10.96
C ILE A 40 -0.30 -10.19 -9.94
N LEU A 41 -0.24 -9.84 -8.64
CA LEU A 41 0.03 -10.83 -7.59
C LEU A 41 -1.11 -11.83 -7.43
N ALA A 42 -2.37 -11.38 -7.54
CA ALA A 42 -3.55 -12.21 -7.37
C ALA A 42 -3.85 -13.05 -8.62
N GLY A 43 -3.36 -12.63 -9.79
CA GLY A 43 -3.68 -13.27 -11.08
C GLY A 43 -5.13 -13.09 -11.51
N GLN A 44 -5.82 -12.06 -11.00
CA GLN A 44 -7.21 -11.75 -11.31
C GLN A 44 -7.46 -10.23 -11.30
N PRO A 45 -8.46 -9.72 -12.02
CA PRO A 45 -8.74 -8.29 -12.06
C PRO A 45 -9.04 -7.68 -10.69
N VAL A 46 -8.50 -6.49 -10.43
CA VAL A 46 -8.82 -5.71 -9.21
C VAL A 46 -9.16 -4.28 -9.62
N ARG A 47 -10.45 -3.93 -9.59
CA ARG A 47 -10.97 -2.65 -10.11
C ARG A 47 -11.89 -1.93 -9.14
N THR A 48 -12.47 -2.65 -8.19
CA THR A 48 -13.43 -2.16 -7.21
C THR A 48 -13.03 -2.55 -5.80
N GLU A 49 -13.66 -1.92 -4.80
CA GLU A 49 -13.47 -2.29 -3.40
C GLU A 49 -13.82 -3.76 -3.14
N ALA A 50 -14.88 -4.27 -3.79
CA ALA A 50 -15.33 -5.66 -3.64
C ALA A 50 -14.30 -6.68 -4.16
N ASP A 51 -13.41 -6.28 -5.07
CA ASP A 51 -12.36 -7.16 -5.61
C ASP A 51 -11.16 -7.30 -4.65
N MET A 52 -11.02 -6.39 -3.68
CA MET A 52 -9.83 -6.32 -2.82
C MET A 52 -9.69 -7.53 -1.89
N SER A 53 -10.80 -8.02 -1.31
CA SER A 53 -10.79 -9.19 -0.41
C SER A 53 -10.44 -10.49 -1.17
N PRO A 54 -11.09 -10.81 -2.32
CA PRO A 54 -10.67 -11.94 -3.16
C PRO A 54 -9.21 -11.85 -3.59
N ALA A 55 -8.73 -10.65 -3.94
CA ALA A 55 -7.33 -10.43 -4.30
C ALA A 55 -6.38 -10.70 -3.12
N ALA A 56 -6.68 -10.17 -1.94
CA ALA A 56 -5.89 -10.42 -0.74
C ALA A 56 -5.81 -11.92 -0.41
N SER A 57 -6.96 -12.61 -0.45
CA SER A 57 -7.04 -14.07 -0.25
C SER A 57 -6.16 -14.84 -1.25
N ALA A 58 -6.20 -14.47 -2.53
CA ALA A 58 -5.37 -15.10 -3.56
C ALA A 58 -3.87 -14.84 -3.39
N ILE A 59 -3.48 -13.68 -2.84
CA ILE A 59 -2.09 -13.34 -2.56
C ILE A 59 -1.59 -14.09 -1.32
N LEU A 60 -2.41 -14.20 -0.27
CA LEU A 60 -2.12 -15.02 0.92
C LEU A 60 -1.91 -16.50 0.53
N ALA A 61 -2.77 -17.03 -0.35
CA ALA A 61 -2.64 -18.41 -0.84
C ALA A 61 -1.33 -18.68 -1.60
N ARG A 62 -0.64 -17.62 -2.07
CA ARG A 62 0.69 -17.71 -2.69
C ARG A 62 1.85 -17.62 -1.69
N GLY A 63 1.57 -17.53 -0.38
CA GLY A 63 2.55 -17.62 0.69
C GLY A 63 2.87 -16.31 1.41
N ALA A 64 2.23 -15.19 1.05
CA ALA A 64 2.39 -13.96 1.82
C ALA A 64 1.94 -14.15 3.27
N GLY A 65 2.71 -13.65 4.25
CA GLY A 65 2.33 -13.72 5.66
C GLY A 65 1.12 -12.83 6.01
N ALA A 66 1.02 -11.67 5.37
CA ALA A 66 -0.14 -10.79 5.40
C ALA A 66 -0.16 -9.88 4.18
N VAL A 67 -1.32 -9.29 3.86
CA VAL A 67 -1.52 -8.43 2.68
C VAL A 67 -2.23 -7.15 3.11
N LEU A 68 -1.74 -5.99 2.63
CA LEU A 68 -2.43 -4.70 2.70
C LEU A 68 -2.66 -4.18 1.27
N VAL A 69 -3.85 -4.43 0.73
CA VAL A 69 -4.25 -3.92 -0.59
C VAL A 69 -4.63 -2.45 -0.47
N LYS A 70 -3.88 -1.58 -1.16
CA LYS A 70 -4.09 -0.13 -1.10
C LYS A 70 -5.07 0.35 -2.17
N GLY A 71 -6.17 0.97 -1.76
CA GLY A 71 -7.24 1.43 -2.66
C GLY A 71 -7.13 2.88 -3.09
N GLY A 72 -5.97 3.54 -2.91
CA GLY A 72 -5.77 4.93 -3.36
C GLY A 72 -6.08 5.21 -4.84
N HIS A 73 -6.08 4.18 -5.69
CA HIS A 73 -6.45 4.24 -7.11
C HIS A 73 -7.96 4.15 -7.37
N LEU A 74 -8.77 3.76 -6.38
CA LEU A 74 -10.22 3.88 -6.46
C LEU A 74 -10.59 5.37 -6.50
N GLY A 75 -11.72 5.69 -7.12
CA GLY A 75 -12.33 7.02 -7.04
C GLY A 75 -13.07 7.24 -5.72
N GLY A 76 -13.73 8.39 -5.58
CA GLY A 76 -14.62 8.68 -4.46
C GLY A 76 -14.03 9.58 -3.38
N ALA A 77 -14.83 9.84 -2.35
CA ALA A 77 -14.51 10.77 -1.26
C ALA A 77 -13.51 10.19 -0.24
N GLU A 78 -13.33 8.88 -0.23
CA GLU A 78 -12.45 8.17 0.71
C GLU A 78 -11.38 7.38 -0.05
N VAL A 79 -10.29 7.08 0.66
CA VAL A 79 -9.33 6.03 0.32
C VAL A 79 -9.63 4.84 1.22
N VAL A 80 -9.71 3.66 0.62
CA VAL A 80 -10.03 2.40 1.31
C VAL A 80 -8.82 1.49 1.22
N ASP A 81 -8.31 1.03 2.35
CA ASP A 81 -7.20 0.08 2.41
C ASP A 81 -7.66 -1.19 3.15
N LEU A 82 -7.42 -2.35 2.55
CA LEU A 82 -7.87 -3.65 3.06
C LEU A 82 -6.68 -4.49 3.49
N PHE A 83 -6.69 -4.93 4.74
CA PHE A 83 -5.74 -5.89 5.29
C PHE A 83 -6.36 -7.27 5.44
N ALA A 84 -5.55 -8.31 5.22
CA ALA A 84 -5.87 -9.69 5.55
C ALA A 84 -4.59 -10.46 5.94
N ASP A 85 -4.70 -11.40 6.89
CA ASP A 85 -3.60 -12.25 7.38
C ASP A 85 -3.96 -13.75 7.43
N GLY A 86 -5.12 -14.13 6.87
CA GLY A 86 -5.65 -15.49 6.92
C GLY A 86 -6.47 -15.82 8.17
N ASN A 87 -6.40 -15.00 9.22
CA ASN A 87 -7.26 -15.13 10.41
C ASN A 87 -8.45 -14.17 10.38
N GLY A 88 -8.31 -13.07 9.66
CA GLY A 88 -9.39 -12.10 9.46
C GLY A 88 -9.03 -11.02 8.45
N GLU A 89 -9.96 -10.08 8.31
CA GLU A 89 -9.82 -8.90 7.47
C GLU A 89 -10.08 -7.63 8.28
N ARG A 90 -9.42 -6.54 7.90
CA ARG A 90 -9.70 -5.20 8.43
C ARG A 90 -9.66 -4.19 7.31
N VAL A 91 -10.56 -3.21 7.37
CA VAL A 91 -10.64 -2.12 6.40
C VAL A 91 -10.42 -0.79 7.13
N TRP A 92 -9.49 0.01 6.62
CA TRP A 92 -9.36 1.41 7.00
C TRP A 92 -9.95 2.29 5.92
N ARG A 93 -10.64 3.36 6.35
CA ARG A 93 -11.18 4.41 5.49
C ARG A 93 -10.61 5.74 5.92
N THR A 94 -10.07 6.50 4.98
CA THR A 94 -9.54 7.84 5.25
C THR A 94 -10.10 8.84 4.25
N PRO A 95 -10.36 10.11 4.66
CA PRO A 95 -10.80 11.14 3.72
C PRO A 95 -9.76 11.37 2.63
N ARG A 96 -10.20 11.42 1.38
CA ARG A 96 -9.32 11.67 0.24
C ARG A 96 -8.88 13.12 0.22
N ILE A 97 -7.57 13.34 0.23
CA ILE A 97 -6.97 14.64 -0.02
C ILE A 97 -6.89 14.86 -1.53
N ARG A 98 -7.50 15.94 -2.02
CA ARG A 98 -7.38 16.35 -3.42
C ARG A 98 -6.05 17.07 -3.63
N THR A 99 -5.04 16.36 -4.13
CA THR A 99 -3.70 16.90 -4.38
C THR A 99 -2.99 16.15 -5.51
N THR A 100 -1.99 16.79 -6.12
CA THR A 100 -1.02 16.18 -7.03
C THR A 100 0.19 15.60 -6.31
N GLU A 101 0.39 15.98 -5.05
CA GLU A 101 1.54 15.63 -4.20
C GLU A 101 1.44 14.18 -3.69
N THR A 102 1.67 13.24 -4.59
CA THR A 102 1.46 11.80 -4.38
C THR A 102 2.71 10.98 -4.68
N HIS A 103 3.82 11.64 -5.03
CA HIS A 103 5.06 10.93 -5.29
C HIS A 103 5.63 10.37 -3.98
N GLY A 104 5.90 9.07 -3.97
CA GLY A 104 6.46 8.38 -2.81
C GLY A 104 5.42 7.89 -1.78
N THR A 105 4.12 7.97 -2.04
CA THR A 105 3.07 7.51 -1.09
C THR A 105 3.27 6.05 -0.70
N GLY A 106 3.51 5.18 -1.69
CA GLY A 106 3.76 3.75 -1.44
C GLY A 106 5.01 3.50 -0.59
N CYS A 107 6.12 4.15 -0.94
CA CYS A 107 7.40 4.00 -0.22
C CYS A 107 7.31 4.51 1.21
N THR A 108 6.65 5.65 1.40
CA THR A 108 6.43 6.27 2.71
C THR A 108 5.61 5.37 3.62
N LEU A 109 4.51 4.83 3.10
CA LEU A 109 3.66 3.91 3.84
C LEU A 109 4.43 2.66 4.26
N SER A 110 5.08 1.97 3.31
CA SER A 110 5.81 0.75 3.65
C SER A 110 6.94 1.02 4.64
N ALA A 111 7.68 2.12 4.48
CA ALA A 111 8.74 2.50 5.40
C ALA A 111 8.21 2.82 6.81
N ALA A 112 7.09 3.53 6.93
CA ALA A 112 6.48 3.85 8.22
C ALA A 112 5.98 2.59 8.95
N ILE A 113 5.39 1.64 8.22
CA ILE A 113 4.97 0.33 8.77
C ILE A 113 6.20 -0.44 9.25
N THR A 114 7.24 -0.54 8.42
CA THR A 114 8.49 -1.21 8.81
C THR A 114 9.13 -0.59 10.05
N ALA A 115 9.15 0.74 10.15
CA ALA A 115 9.66 1.44 11.33
C ALA A 115 8.82 1.13 12.59
N GLY A 116 7.49 1.06 12.47
CA GLY A 116 6.59 0.67 13.55
C GLY A 116 6.87 -0.75 14.05
N LEU A 117 7.00 -1.71 13.12
CA LEU A 117 7.38 -3.10 13.44
C LEU A 117 8.75 -3.17 14.11
N ALA A 118 9.75 -2.46 13.59
CA ALA A 118 11.09 -2.41 14.17
C ALA A 118 11.11 -1.80 15.58
N SER A 119 10.14 -0.94 15.90
CA SER A 119 9.96 -0.35 17.21
C SER A 119 9.15 -1.23 18.18
N GLY A 120 8.78 -2.44 17.77
CA GLY A 120 8.06 -3.42 18.59
C GLY A 120 6.54 -3.34 18.53
N LEU A 121 5.96 -2.55 17.61
CA LEU A 121 4.51 -2.57 17.39
C LEU A 121 4.07 -3.90 16.78
N ALA A 122 2.89 -4.36 17.17
CA ALA A 122 2.19 -5.40 16.44
C ALA A 122 1.82 -4.92 15.02
N LEU A 123 1.56 -5.86 14.11
CA LEU A 123 1.39 -5.59 12.69
C LEU A 123 0.25 -4.61 12.38
N GLU A 124 -0.96 -4.86 12.86
CA GLU A 124 -2.10 -3.96 12.63
C GLU A 124 -1.87 -2.55 13.20
N PRO A 125 -1.41 -2.36 14.45
CA PRO A 125 -1.01 -1.04 14.94
C PRO A 125 0.06 -0.35 14.10
N ALA A 126 1.04 -1.09 13.57
CA ALA A 126 2.06 -0.55 12.68
C ALA A 126 1.46 -0.08 11.34
N ILE A 127 0.50 -0.84 10.79
CA ILE A 127 -0.28 -0.46 9.60
C ILE A 127 -1.07 0.82 9.86
N GLU A 128 -1.85 0.86 10.94
CA GLU A 128 -2.67 2.01 11.31
C GLU A 128 -1.84 3.28 11.48
N ARG A 129 -0.70 3.19 12.18
CA ARG A 129 0.27 4.29 12.31
C ARG A 129 0.86 4.70 10.96
N GLY A 130 1.22 3.73 10.11
CA GLY A 130 1.78 4.01 8.78
C GLY A 130 0.80 4.72 7.85
N LEU A 131 -0.47 4.29 7.85
CA LEU A 131 -1.54 4.92 7.07
C LEU A 131 -1.75 6.37 7.50
N ALA A 132 -1.86 6.61 8.81
CA ALA A 132 -2.05 7.96 9.32
C ALA A 132 -0.83 8.87 9.11
N PHE A 133 0.39 8.36 9.28
CA PHE A 133 1.60 9.10 8.93
C PHE A 133 1.64 9.50 7.46
N THR A 134 1.30 8.57 6.58
CA THR A 134 1.26 8.84 5.14
C THR A 134 0.20 9.88 4.80
N HIS A 135 -0.98 9.81 5.41
CA HIS A 135 -2.04 10.79 5.23
C HIS A 135 -1.62 12.20 5.67
N ALA A 136 -1.00 12.33 6.85
CA ALA A 136 -0.46 13.60 7.34
C ALA A 136 0.65 14.14 6.42
N ALA A 137 1.53 13.27 5.91
CA ALA A 137 2.59 13.64 4.99
C ALA A 137 2.06 14.15 3.63
N ILE A 138 0.93 13.61 3.15
CA ILE A 138 0.20 14.13 1.99
C ILE A 138 -0.41 15.50 2.30
N ALA A 139 -1.07 15.63 3.47
CA ALA A 139 -1.76 16.86 3.86
C ALA A 139 -0.79 18.05 4.01
N ALA A 140 0.42 17.79 4.49
CA ALA A 140 1.45 18.80 4.72
C ALA A 140 2.44 18.95 3.56
N ALA A 141 2.14 18.38 2.38
CA ALA A 141 3.07 18.36 1.26
C ALA A 141 3.51 19.79 0.82
N PRO A 142 4.79 19.97 0.45
CA PRO A 142 5.37 21.30 0.25
C PRO A 142 5.03 21.95 -1.11
N GLY A 143 4.38 21.24 -2.02
CA GLY A 143 4.02 21.77 -3.35
C GLY A 143 5.24 21.99 -4.24
N LEU A 144 6.17 21.04 -4.27
CA LEU A 144 7.44 21.19 -5.00
C LEU A 144 7.37 20.60 -6.41
N GLY A 145 7.84 21.38 -7.38
CA GLY A 145 7.87 20.98 -8.80
C GLY A 145 6.56 21.28 -9.53
N SER A 146 6.51 20.94 -10.82
CA SER A 146 5.36 21.20 -11.70
C SER A 146 4.57 19.93 -12.07
N GLY A 147 4.87 18.80 -11.43
CA GLY A 147 4.31 17.48 -11.72
C GLY A 147 3.67 16.85 -10.48
N ARG A 148 3.92 15.55 -10.26
CA ARG A 148 3.57 14.90 -9.00
C ARG A 148 4.65 15.20 -7.97
N GLY A 149 4.41 16.16 -7.09
CA GLY A 149 5.38 16.53 -6.07
C GLY A 149 5.48 15.53 -4.92
N PRO A 150 6.52 15.66 -4.08
CA PRO A 150 6.79 14.77 -2.97
C PRO A 150 5.87 15.03 -1.78
N LEU A 151 5.88 14.08 -0.85
CA LEU A 151 5.26 14.21 0.47
C LEU A 151 6.12 15.06 1.41
N ASN A 152 5.55 15.48 2.54
CA ASN A 152 6.30 16.08 3.64
C ASN A 152 6.56 15.04 4.75
N HIS A 153 7.76 14.46 4.77
CA HIS A 153 8.16 13.48 5.79
C HIS A 153 8.41 14.07 7.18
N TRP A 154 8.40 15.39 7.34
CA TRP A 154 8.42 16.08 8.64
C TRP A 154 7.02 16.37 9.20
N ALA A 155 5.96 15.89 8.54
CA ALA A 155 4.61 16.04 9.04
C ALA A 155 4.47 15.41 10.44
N ASP A 156 3.78 16.11 11.33
CA ASP A 156 3.36 15.55 12.61
C ASP A 156 2.05 14.77 12.40
N PRO A 157 2.04 13.43 12.55
CA PRO A 157 0.82 12.66 12.39
C PRO A 157 -0.18 12.86 13.54
N GLY A 158 0.22 13.50 14.65
CA GLY A 158 -0.62 13.65 15.84
C GLY A 158 -0.90 12.32 16.56
N ILE A 159 -0.09 11.29 16.32
CA ILE A 159 -0.22 9.96 16.89
C ILE A 159 1.06 9.64 17.67
N THR A 160 0.94 9.57 19.00
CA THR A 160 1.97 9.06 19.91
C THR A 160 2.09 7.54 19.82
#